data_AF-A0AAE1G4X7-F1
#
_entry.id   AF-A0AAE1G4X7-F1
#
_cell.length_a   1.000
_cell.length_b   1.000
_cell.length_c   1.000
_cell.angle_alpha   90.00
_cell.angle_beta   90.00
_cell.angle_gamma   90.00
#
_symmetry.space_group_name_H-M   'P 1'
#
loop_
_entity.id
_entity.type
_entity.pdbx_description
1 polymer ?
#
loop_
_entity_poly.entity_id
_entity_poly.type
_entity_poly.pdbx_seq_one_letter_code
_entity_poly.pdbx_strand_id
1 'polypeptide(L)'
;MDIVCRRIIALRALRHHREAGRQVVYVDETWFTTRMGHSLEWDYTHSFDYTPFCFALAKPVLKPSWLSCYYPLSHQVWIGIFISALVVCGTLVQITGSDMWRSQYGQLSTGAVVMEVLGSLLGQGLYGRLSTSRSNHMLVATWLVFGVVVGAGYRGSLIASLTLPRQPARPETVEELVTAVER
;
A
#
# COMPACT_ATOMS: atom_id res chain seq x y z
N MET A 1 38.53 -4.51 25.33
CA MET A 1 38.30 -5.58 24.34
C MET A 1 36.99 -6.36 24.57
N ASP A 2 36.54 -6.51 25.83
CA ASP A 2 35.31 -7.26 26.18
C ASP A 2 34.01 -6.75 25.54
N ILE A 3 33.86 -5.44 25.39
CA ILE A 3 32.63 -4.81 24.88
C ILE A 3 32.36 -5.23 23.42
N VAL A 4 33.42 -5.27 22.60
CA VAL A 4 33.32 -5.64 21.17
C VAL A 4 32.99 -7.13 21.04
N CYS A 5 33.61 -7.99 21.85
CA CYS A 5 33.31 -9.43 21.87
C CYS A 5 31.86 -9.71 22.29
N ARG A 6 31.36 -9.07 23.35
CA ARG A 6 29.95 -9.24 23.78
C ARG A 6 28.96 -8.79 22.71
N ARG A 7 29.24 -7.67 22.03
CA ARG A 7 28.40 -7.17 20.93
C ARG A 7 28.40 -8.10 19.72
N ILE A 8 29.56 -8.69 19.38
CA ILE A 8 29.67 -9.67 18.29
C ILE A 8 28.90 -10.97 18.62
N ILE A 9 28.97 -11.43 19.87
CA ILE A 9 28.23 -12.63 20.33
C ILE A 9 26.72 -12.37 20.28
N ALA A 10 26.27 -11.20 20.76
CA ALA A 10 24.86 -10.79 20.70
C ALA A 10 24.35 -10.71 19.25
N LEU A 11 25.13 -10.10 18.34
CA LEU A 11 24.77 -10.02 16.92
C LEU A 11 24.72 -11.40 16.24
N ARG A 12 25.58 -12.33 16.66
CA ARG A 12 25.60 -13.70 16.12
C ARG A 12 24.42 -14.53 16.63
N ALA A 13 24.03 -14.37 17.90
CA ALA A 13 22.81 -14.95 18.45
C ALA A 13 21.55 -14.41 17.75
N LEU A 14 21.49 -13.09 17.51
CA LEU A 14 20.40 -12.45 16.75
C LEU A 14 20.24 -13.01 15.33
N ARG A 15 21.35 -13.31 14.64
CA ARG A 15 21.30 -13.94 13.32
C ARG A 15 20.66 -15.34 13.37
N HIS A 16 21.02 -16.15 14.36
CA HIS A 16 20.48 -17.51 14.47
C HIS A 16 18.99 -17.52 14.86
N HIS A 17 18.55 -16.57 15.71
CA HIS A 17 17.13 -16.41 16.04
C HIS A 17 16.28 -15.87 14.87
N ARG A 18 16.86 -15.02 14.01
CA ARG A 18 16.22 -14.56 12.76
C ARG A 18 15.90 -15.72 11.81
N GLU A 19 16.81 -16.69 11.70
CA GLU A 19 16.60 -17.90 10.89
C GLU A 19 15.49 -18.79 11.47
N ALA A 20 15.28 -18.73 12.78
CA ALA A 20 14.21 -19.44 13.48
C ALA A 20 12.88 -18.66 13.56
N GLY A 21 12.78 -17.48 12.94
CA GLY A 21 11.54 -16.68 12.89
C GLY A 21 11.10 -16.04 14.21
N ARG A 22 11.94 -16.06 15.26
CA ARG A 22 11.60 -15.53 16.59
C ARG A 22 12.04 -14.06 16.73
N GLN A 23 11.16 -13.19 17.22
CA GLN A 23 11.51 -11.81 17.58
C GLN A 23 12.24 -11.82 18.92
N VAL A 24 13.49 -11.35 18.93
CA VAL A 24 14.29 -11.22 20.16
C VAL A 24 14.47 -9.74 20.46
N VAL A 25 14.20 -9.38 21.71
CA VAL A 25 14.38 -8.03 22.27
C VAL A 25 15.70 -8.01 23.01
N TYR A 26 16.64 -7.18 22.54
CA TYR A 26 17.86 -6.87 23.29
C TYR A 26 17.68 -5.57 24.06
N VAL A 27 18.02 -5.61 25.34
CA VAL A 27 18.20 -4.42 26.19
C VAL A 27 19.69 -4.11 26.19
N ASP A 28 20.07 -2.96 25.65
CA ASP A 28 21.44 -2.47 25.75
C ASP A 28 21.62 -1.84 27.13
N GLU A 29 22.24 -2.59 28.05
CA GLU A 29 22.60 -2.06 29.36
C GLU A 29 24.07 -1.65 29.36
N THR A 30 24.33 -0.34 29.39
CA THR A 30 25.67 0.20 29.62
C THR A 30 25.97 0.22 31.12
N TRP A 31 27.16 -0.29 31.48
CA TRP A 31 27.57 -0.55 32.87
C TRP A 31 27.73 0.70 33.75
N PHE A 32 27.76 1.90 33.17
CA PHE A 32 27.93 3.18 33.87
C PHE A 32 26.66 4.05 33.85
N THR A 33 25.49 3.42 33.94
CA THR A 33 24.23 4.14 34.19
C THR A 33 24.04 4.30 35.70
N THR A 34 23.68 5.50 36.16
CA THR A 34 23.43 5.77 37.57
C THR A 34 22.18 5.00 38.02
N ARG A 35 22.36 3.78 38.53
CA ARG A 35 21.29 2.99 39.15
C ARG A 35 21.19 3.34 40.62
N MET A 36 19.96 3.48 41.13
CA MET A 36 19.69 3.76 42.55
C MET A 36 20.46 2.81 43.50
N GLY A 37 20.64 1.54 43.14
CA GLY A 37 21.40 0.58 43.97
C GLY A 37 22.91 0.88 44.07
N HIS A 38 23.53 1.41 43.01
CA HIS A 38 24.97 1.72 43.01
C HIS A 38 25.28 3.10 43.62
N SER A 39 24.30 4.01 43.65
CA SER A 39 24.47 5.35 44.25
C SER A 39 24.65 5.35 45.77
N LEU A 40 24.36 4.23 46.43
CA LEU A 40 24.55 4.07 47.88
C LEU A 40 25.98 3.73 48.27
N GLU A 41 26.78 3.25 47.31
CA GLU A 41 28.14 2.77 47.58
C GLU A 41 29.19 3.66 46.88
N TRP A 42 28.81 4.44 45.85
CA TRP A 42 29.72 5.19 44.98
C TRP A 42 29.18 6.62 44.72
N ASP A 43 30.03 7.63 44.89
CA ASP A 43 29.71 9.03 44.53
C ASP A 43 29.89 9.25 43.02
N TYR A 44 28.83 9.70 42.35
CA TYR A 44 28.83 9.97 40.91
C TYR A 44 28.98 11.46 40.62
N THR A 45 29.84 11.80 39.65
CA THR A 45 29.87 13.12 39.04
C THR A 45 28.61 13.34 38.19
N HIS A 46 28.24 14.60 37.96
CA HIS A 46 27.09 14.98 37.13
C HIS A 46 27.07 14.24 35.79
N SER A 47 25.92 13.67 35.42
CA SER A 47 25.73 12.95 34.17
C SER A 47 26.03 13.84 32.97
N PHE A 48 26.91 13.38 32.09
CA PHE A 48 27.27 14.11 30.86
C PHE A 48 26.31 13.79 29.69
N ASP A 49 25.73 12.59 29.67
CA ASP A 49 24.89 12.12 28.58
C ASP A 49 23.70 11.29 29.09
N TYR A 50 22.57 11.40 28.41
CA TYR A 50 21.35 10.66 28.72
C TYR A 50 21.20 9.49 27.75
N THR A 51 21.42 8.28 28.23
CA THR A 51 21.23 7.06 27.44
C THR A 51 19.86 6.46 27.75
N PRO A 52 18.86 6.63 26.86
CA PRO A 52 17.56 6.01 27.06
C PRO A 52 17.64 4.50 26.87
N PHE A 53 16.83 3.75 27.63
CA PHE A 53 16.64 2.32 27.38
C PHE A 53 16.03 2.12 25.99
N CYS A 54 16.74 1.38 25.14
CA CYS A 54 16.30 1.08 23.79
C CYS A 54 16.12 -0.43 23.63
N PHE A 55 15.01 -0.84 23.02
CA PHE A 55 14.77 -2.21 22.60
C PHE A 55 15.10 -2.35 21.12
N ALA A 56 15.99 -3.28 20.79
CA ALA A 56 16.27 -3.64 19.40
C ALA A 56 15.44 -4.88 19.03
N LEU A 57 14.64 -4.78 17.97
CA LEU A 57 13.87 -5.89 17.40
C LEU A 57 14.41 -6.27 16.02
N ALA A 58 14.27 -7.55 15.68
CA ALA A 58 14.51 -8.03 14.32
C ALA A 58 13.53 -7.34 13.34
N LYS A 59 14.05 -6.94 12.17
CA LYS A 59 13.22 -6.32 11.12
C LYS A 59 12.07 -7.28 10.75
N PRO A 60 10.80 -6.84 10.83
CA PRO A 60 9.66 -7.70 10.55
C PRO A 60 9.71 -8.16 9.09
N VAL A 61 9.31 -9.41 8.87
CA VAL A 61 9.21 -9.99 7.52
C VAL A 61 8.12 -9.24 6.75
N LEU A 62 8.46 -8.73 5.56
CA LEU A 62 7.52 -7.98 4.73
C LEU A 62 6.36 -8.90 4.32
N LYS A 63 5.12 -8.43 4.51
CA LYS A 63 3.92 -9.09 3.97
C LYS A 63 3.99 -9.19 2.44
N PRO A 64 3.34 -10.20 1.81
CA PRO A 64 3.44 -10.44 0.38
C PRO A 64 2.95 -9.23 -0.46
N SER A 65 3.73 -8.88 -1.47
CA SER A 65 3.63 -7.63 -2.24
C SER A 65 2.42 -7.51 -3.18
N TRP A 66 1.68 -8.59 -3.44
CA TRP A 66 0.53 -8.56 -4.37
C TRP A 66 -0.68 -7.79 -3.79
N LEU A 67 -0.81 -7.74 -2.46
CA LEU A 67 -1.79 -6.89 -1.78
C LEU A 67 -1.54 -5.39 -2.04
N SER A 68 -0.30 -5.01 -2.37
CA SER A 68 0.06 -3.63 -2.73
C SER A 68 -0.56 -3.16 -4.05
N CYS A 69 -1.11 -4.05 -4.87
CA CYS A 69 -1.84 -3.67 -6.08
C CYS A 69 -3.27 -3.19 -5.76
N TYR A 70 -3.89 -3.69 -4.70
CA TYR A 70 -5.26 -3.30 -4.29
C TYR A 70 -5.27 -2.15 -3.28
N TYR A 71 -4.24 -2.08 -2.43
CA TYR A 71 -4.07 -1.04 -1.41
C TYR A 71 -3.84 0.43 -1.86
N PRO A 72 -3.41 0.76 -3.10
CA PRO A 72 -3.09 2.15 -3.44
C PRO A 72 -4.35 2.99 -3.67
N LEU A 73 -5.50 2.34 -3.96
CA LEU A 73 -6.79 3.00 -4.09
C LEU A 73 -7.71 2.62 -2.94
N SER A 74 -8.33 3.62 -2.30
CA SER A 74 -9.36 3.40 -1.29
C SER A 74 -10.57 2.68 -1.89
N HIS A 75 -11.26 1.88 -1.07
CA HIS A 75 -12.51 1.18 -1.45
C HIS A 75 -13.54 2.15 -2.04
N GLN A 76 -13.59 3.39 -1.55
CA GLN A 76 -14.49 4.44 -2.06
C GLN A 76 -14.21 4.79 -3.53
N VAL A 77 -12.93 4.83 -3.94
CA VAL A 77 -12.54 5.18 -5.31
C VAL A 77 -12.86 4.04 -6.27
N TRP A 78 -12.64 2.79 -5.84
CA TRP A 78 -13.04 1.61 -6.60
C TRP A 78 -14.55 1.58 -6.89
N ILE A 79 -15.36 1.86 -5.87
CA ILE A 79 -16.82 1.96 -6.03
C ILE A 79 -17.16 3.10 -7.01
N GLY A 80 -16.51 4.27 -6.88
CA GLY A 80 -16.71 5.39 -7.79
C GLY A 80 -16.39 5.08 -9.25
N ILE A 81 -15.27 4.38 -9.53
CA ILE A 81 -14.89 3.94 -10.88
C ILE A 81 -15.91 2.94 -11.43
N PHE A 82 -16.38 2.01 -10.58
CA PHE A 82 -17.38 1.03 -11.00
C PHE A 82 -18.71 1.69 -11.35
N ILE A 83 -19.15 2.65 -10.53
CA ILE A 83 -20.38 3.43 -10.78
C ILE A 83 -20.23 4.26 -12.07
N SER A 84 -19.11 4.96 -12.27
CA SER A 84 -18.92 5.77 -13.47
C SER A 84 -18.88 4.91 -14.74
N ALA A 85 -18.24 3.75 -14.69
CA ALA A 85 -18.26 2.77 -15.78
C ALA A 85 -19.67 2.27 -16.07
N LEU A 86 -20.46 1.98 -15.03
CA LEU A 86 -21.84 1.50 -15.18
C LEU A 86 -22.74 2.58 -15.79
N VAL A 87 -22.59 3.85 -15.39
CA VAL A 87 -23.32 4.99 -15.97
C VAL A 87 -22.97 5.13 -17.46
N VAL A 88 -21.68 5.10 -17.82
CA VAL A 88 -21.25 5.25 -19.21
C VAL A 88 -21.73 4.07 -20.07
N CYS A 89 -21.56 2.83 -19.60
CA CYS A 89 -22.12 1.65 -20.25
C CYS A 89 -23.65 1.77 -20.43
N GLY A 90 -24.37 2.19 -19.39
CA GLY A 90 -25.82 2.37 -19.43
C GLY A 90 -26.24 3.39 -20.47
N THR A 91 -25.60 4.57 -20.50
CA THR A 91 -25.90 5.62 -21.49
C THR A 91 -25.63 5.16 -22.92
N LEU A 92 -24.51 4.46 -23.16
CA LEU A 92 -24.18 3.94 -24.50
C LEU A 92 -25.15 2.84 -24.94
N VAL A 93 -25.54 1.93 -24.04
CA VAL A 93 -26.53 0.89 -24.33
C VAL A 93 -27.90 1.49 -24.61
N GLN A 94 -28.33 2.52 -23.87
CA GLN A 94 -29.58 3.24 -24.13
C GLN A 94 -29.55 3.92 -25.51
N ILE A 95 -28.43 4.54 -25.89
CA ILE A 95 -28.26 5.17 -27.20
C ILE A 95 -28.31 4.13 -28.32
N THR A 96 -27.58 3.01 -28.18
CA THR A 96 -27.56 1.92 -29.17
C THR A 96 -28.87 1.13 -29.23
N GLY A 97 -29.62 1.08 -28.11
CA GLY A 97 -30.91 0.41 -28.01
C GLY A 97 -32.09 1.24 -28.52
N SER A 98 -31.91 2.55 -28.71
CA SER A 98 -32.96 3.42 -29.23
C SER A 98 -33.40 3.02 -30.65
N ASP A 99 -34.71 3.07 -30.92
CA ASP A 99 -35.29 2.62 -32.20
C ASP A 99 -34.71 3.40 -33.40
N MET A 100 -34.35 4.66 -33.18
CA MET A 100 -33.68 5.52 -34.16
C MET A 100 -32.28 5.00 -34.56
N TRP A 101 -31.55 4.37 -33.63
CA TRP A 101 -30.25 3.76 -33.90
C TRP A 101 -30.39 2.41 -34.60
N ARG A 102 -31.34 1.59 -34.14
CA ARG A 102 -31.66 0.29 -34.73
C ARG A 102 -32.07 0.41 -36.20
N SER A 103 -32.82 1.46 -36.57
CA SER A 103 -33.23 1.67 -37.95
C SER A 103 -32.08 2.08 -38.89
N GLN A 104 -31.01 2.69 -38.36
CA GLN A 104 -29.96 3.31 -39.17
C GLN A 104 -28.66 2.48 -39.25
N TYR A 105 -28.32 1.71 -38.20
CA TYR A 105 -27.04 0.98 -38.11
C TYR A 105 -27.19 -0.51 -37.72
N GLY A 106 -28.41 -0.98 -37.47
CA GLY A 106 -28.68 -2.36 -37.05
C GLY A 106 -28.41 -2.62 -35.56
N GLN A 107 -28.67 -3.85 -35.11
CA GLN A 107 -28.55 -4.23 -33.70
C GLN A 107 -27.09 -4.56 -33.36
N LEU A 108 -26.42 -3.70 -32.58
CA LEU A 108 -25.15 -4.05 -31.95
C LEU A 108 -25.39 -4.96 -30.72
N SER A 109 -24.49 -5.91 -30.51
CA SER A 109 -24.46 -6.72 -29.30
C SER A 109 -24.09 -5.85 -28.10
N THR A 110 -24.95 -5.85 -27.08
CA THR A 110 -24.72 -5.13 -25.81
C THR A 110 -23.39 -5.51 -25.17
N GLY A 111 -22.97 -6.78 -25.32
CA GLY A 111 -21.68 -7.26 -24.81
C GLY A 111 -20.47 -6.62 -25.50
N ALA A 112 -20.59 -6.29 -26.79
CA ALA A 112 -19.51 -5.62 -27.52
C ALA A 112 -19.32 -4.18 -27.02
N VAL A 113 -20.42 -3.47 -26.73
CA VAL A 113 -20.37 -2.10 -26.16
C VAL A 113 -19.70 -2.11 -24.79
N VAL A 114 -20.04 -3.07 -23.93
CA VAL A 114 -19.43 -3.20 -22.60
C VAL A 114 -17.93 -3.51 -22.71
N MET A 115 -17.54 -4.43 -23.59
CA MET A 115 -16.13 -4.76 -23.83
C MET A 115 -15.36 -3.57 -24.40
N GLU A 116 -15.99 -2.74 -25.22
CA GLU A 116 -15.40 -1.52 -25.76
C GLU A 116 -15.23 -0.43 -24.70
N VAL A 117 -16.20 -0.24 -23.79
CA VAL A 117 -16.06 0.68 -22.66
C VAL A 117 -14.96 0.21 -21.71
N LEU A 118 -14.92 -1.08 -21.39
CA LEU A 118 -13.84 -1.67 -20.58
C LEU A 118 -12.47 -1.56 -21.25
N GLY A 119 -12.41 -1.82 -22.56
CA GLY A 119 -11.20 -1.69 -23.36
C GLY A 119 -10.69 -0.24 -23.36
N SER A 120 -11.57 0.73 -23.57
CA SER A 120 -11.22 2.15 -23.55
C SER A 120 -10.72 2.63 -22.18
N LEU A 121 -11.26 2.09 -21.08
CA LEU A 121 -10.76 2.36 -19.72
C LEU A 121 -9.35 1.80 -19.50
N LEU A 122 -9.05 0.66 -20.11
CA LEU A 122 -7.72 0.05 -20.10
C LEU A 122 -6.75 0.70 -21.11
N GLY A 123 -7.20 1.72 -21.85
CA GLY A 123 -6.41 2.41 -22.86
C GLY A 123 -6.31 1.67 -24.19
N GLN A 124 -7.16 0.68 -24.43
CA GLN A 124 -7.29 0.03 -25.73
C GLN A 124 -8.08 0.94 -26.69
N GLY A 125 -7.64 0.98 -27.95
CA GLY A 125 -8.29 1.80 -28.98
C GLY A 125 -9.75 1.41 -29.19
N LEU A 126 -10.62 2.41 -29.31
CA LEU A 126 -12.03 2.23 -29.67
C LEU A 126 -12.09 1.76 -31.13
N TYR A 127 -12.84 0.70 -31.40
CA TYR A 127 -13.11 0.31 -32.79
C TYR A 127 -14.14 1.32 -33.31
N GLY A 128 -13.95 1.86 -34.52
CA GLY A 128 -14.72 2.99 -35.07
C GLY A 128 -16.21 2.74 -35.35
N ARG A 129 -16.91 1.97 -34.52
CA ARG A 129 -18.34 1.67 -34.54
C ARG A 129 -19.16 2.53 -33.57
N LEU A 130 -18.54 3.40 -32.78
CA LEU A 130 -19.28 4.33 -31.92
C LEU A 130 -20.01 5.39 -32.74
N SER A 131 -21.20 5.71 -32.25
CA SER A 131 -22.15 6.64 -32.86
C SER A 131 -21.53 7.98 -33.26
N THR A 132 -21.78 8.38 -34.52
CA THR A 132 -21.35 9.63 -35.17
C THR A 132 -22.03 10.89 -34.60
N SER A 133 -22.83 10.76 -33.54
CA SER A 133 -23.53 11.89 -32.92
C SER A 133 -22.57 12.75 -32.08
N ARG A 134 -22.69 14.08 -32.21
CA ARG A 134 -21.85 15.06 -31.47
C ARG A 134 -21.90 14.83 -29.95
N SER A 135 -23.06 14.47 -29.40
CA SER A 135 -23.23 14.18 -27.98
C SER A 135 -22.45 12.94 -27.54
N ASN A 136 -22.38 11.91 -28.39
CA ASN A 136 -21.62 10.71 -28.11
C ASN A 136 -20.11 10.99 -28.13
N HIS A 137 -19.63 11.80 -29.07
CA HIS A 137 -18.23 12.22 -29.11
C HIS A 137 -17.82 13.00 -27.85
N MET A 138 -18.67 13.90 -27.35
CA MET A 138 -18.38 14.61 -26.09
C MET A 138 -18.33 13.65 -24.91
N LEU A 139 -19.28 12.70 -24.82
CA LEU A 139 -19.31 11.69 -23.76
C LEU A 139 -18.07 10.80 -23.77
N VAL A 140 -17.69 10.29 -24.95
CA VAL A 140 -16.50 9.45 -25.13
C VAL A 140 -15.22 10.25 -24.83
N ALA A 141 -15.12 11.51 -25.26
CA ALA A 141 -13.98 12.35 -24.96
C ALA A 141 -13.81 12.59 -23.45
N THR A 142 -14.90 12.92 -22.74
CA THR A 142 -14.88 13.07 -21.28
C THR A 142 -14.53 11.76 -20.58
N TRP A 143 -15.06 10.62 -21.07
CA TRP A 143 -14.73 9.30 -20.56
C TRP A 143 -13.24 8.94 -20.73
N LEU A 144 -12.65 9.25 -21.89
CA LEU A 144 -11.23 9.02 -22.11
C LEU A 144 -10.35 9.88 -21.21
N VAL A 145 -10.70 11.16 -21.01
CA VAL A 145 -9.99 12.03 -20.06
C VAL A 145 -10.08 11.45 -18.64
N PHE A 146 -11.25 10.97 -18.23
CA PHE A 146 -11.42 10.29 -16.96
C PHE A 146 -10.53 9.04 -16.84
N GLY A 147 -10.51 8.19 -17.87
CA GLY A 147 -9.65 7.01 -17.93
C GLY A 147 -8.16 7.34 -17.82
N VAL A 148 -7.70 8.42 -18.46
CA VAL A 148 -6.33 8.91 -18.34
C VAL A 148 -6.01 9.36 -16.92
N VAL A 149 -6.89 10.13 -16.28
CA VAL A 149 -6.70 10.60 -14.89
C VAL A 149 -6.64 9.43 -13.91
N VAL A 150 -7.58 8.49 -14.02
CA VAL A 150 -7.62 7.30 -13.16
C VAL A 150 -6.39 6.42 -13.38
N GLY A 151 -6.01 6.18 -14.64
CA GLY A 151 -4.84 5.37 -14.99
C GLY A 151 -3.53 5.99 -14.50
N ALA A 152 -3.36 7.30 -14.67
CA ALA A 152 -2.19 8.03 -14.17
C ALA A 152 -2.14 8.04 -12.63
N GLY A 153 -3.27 8.31 -11.97
CA GLY A 153 -3.37 8.31 -10.51
C GLY A 153 -3.12 6.94 -9.89
N TYR A 154 -3.66 5.87 -10.48
CA TYR A 154 -3.42 4.50 -10.05
C TYR A 154 -1.93 4.13 -10.18
N ARG A 155 -1.32 4.41 -11.32
CA ARG A 155 0.12 4.15 -11.53
C ARG A 155 0.99 4.94 -10.56
N GLY A 156 0.69 6.23 -10.33
CA GLY A 156 1.42 7.05 -9.36
C GLY A 156 1.30 6.53 -7.93
N SER A 157 0.09 6.17 -7.51
CA SER A 157 -0.19 5.64 -6.16
C SER A 157 0.44 4.25 -5.96
N LEU A 158 0.46 3.43 -7.01
CA LEU A 158 1.13 2.14 -7.01
C LEU A 158 2.65 2.33 -6.86
N ILE A 159 3.26 3.23 -7.63
CA ILE A 159 4.70 3.54 -7.51
C ILE A 159 5.01 4.02 -6.09
N ALA A 160 4.22 4.93 -5.52
CA ALA A 160 4.40 5.40 -4.15
C ALA A 160 4.29 4.28 -3.10
N SER A 161 3.37 3.34 -3.30
CA SER A 161 3.19 2.17 -2.42
C SER A 161 4.31 1.13 -2.56
N LEU A 162 4.98 1.09 -3.72
CA LEU A 162 6.12 0.22 -3.97
C LEU A 162 7.45 0.83 -3.48
N THR A 163 7.59 2.16 -3.51
CA THR A 163 8.81 2.84 -3.02
C THR A 163 8.88 2.90 -1.50
N LEU A 164 7.74 3.02 -0.82
CA LEU A 164 7.65 3.02 0.65
C LEU A 164 6.88 1.78 1.12
N PRO A 165 7.57 0.65 1.38
CA PRO A 165 6.91 -0.54 1.90
C PRO A 165 6.29 -0.21 3.25
N ARG A 166 4.96 -0.40 3.38
CA ARG A 166 4.26 -0.30 4.65
C ARG A 166 4.82 -1.34 5.61
N GLN A 167 5.70 -0.90 6.48
CA GLN A 167 6.16 -1.71 7.61
C GLN A 167 4.98 -1.86 8.59
N PRO A 168 4.85 -3.01 9.27
CA PRO A 168 3.89 -3.12 10.34
C PRO A 168 4.16 -2.03 11.39
N ALA A 169 3.11 -1.59 12.08
CA ALA A 169 3.22 -0.62 13.15
C ALA A 169 4.32 -1.05 14.13
N ARG A 170 5.22 -0.12 14.46
CA ARG A 170 6.27 -0.37 15.43
C ARG A 170 5.61 -0.40 16.82
N PRO A 171 5.90 -1.39 17.66
CA PRO A 171 5.41 -1.36 19.03
C PRO A 171 6.03 -0.14 19.73
N GLU A 172 5.18 0.78 20.20
CA GLU A 172 5.61 2.01 20.88
C GLU A 172 5.57 1.86 22.41
N THR A 173 4.86 0.85 22.91
CA THR A 173 4.70 0.60 24.35
C THR A 173 5.36 -0.73 24.78
N VAL A 174 5.75 -0.81 26.06
CA VAL A 174 6.35 -2.02 26.64
C VAL A 174 5.36 -3.19 26.62
N GLU A 175 4.07 -2.91 26.80
CA GLU A 175 3.01 -3.93 26.73
C GLU A 175 2.85 -4.51 25.32
N GLU A 176 2.87 -3.64 24.30
CA GLU A 176 2.86 -4.06 22.90
C GLU A 176 4.15 -4.81 22.50
N LEU A 177 5.26 -4.50 23.17
CA LEU A 177 6.52 -5.22 22.96
C LEU A 177 6.49 -6.63 23.54
N VAL A 178 5.93 -6.83 24.74
CA VAL A 178 5.81 -8.16 25.36
C VAL A 178 4.89 -9.06 24.52
N THR A 179 3.76 -8.52 24.07
CA THR A 179 2.83 -9.27 23.20
C THR A 179 3.41 -9.61 21.82
N ALA A 180 4.34 -8.80 21.30
CA ALA A 180 5.06 -9.08 20.06
C ALA A 180 6.12 -10.20 20.21
N VAL A 181 6.72 -10.34 21.40
CA VAL A 181 7.75 -11.35 21.70
C VAL A 181 7.14 -12.71 22.06
N GLU A 182 5.97 -12.73 22.71
CA GLU A 182 5.29 -13.98 23.09
C GLU A 182 4.63 -14.73 21.92
N ARG A 183 4.52 -14.09 20.74
CA ARG A 183 3.98 -14.69 19.50
C ARG A 183 5.04 -15.42 18.69
#